data_AF-A0A6I9PD14-F1
#
_entry.id   AF-A0A6I9PD14-F1
#
_cell.length_a   1.000
_cell.length_b   1.000
_cell.length_c   1.000
_cell.angle_alpha   90.00
_cell.angle_beta   90.00
_cell.angle_gamma   90.00
#
_symmetry.space_group_name_H-M   'P 1'
#
loop_
_entity.id
_entity.type
_entity.pdbx_description
1 polymer ?
#
loop_
_entity_poly.entity_id
_entity_poly.type
_entity_poly.pdbx_seq_one_letter_code
_entity_poly.pdbx_strand_id
1 'polypeptide(L)'
;MPGSAPISGLGPWPKDVGIIALELYLPSQYVDQTELEQEDGVAPGKYTVGLGQDRMGFCSDREDINSLCLTAVQKLMERNGLSYDSVGRLEVGTETIIDKSKSVKTVLMQLFEDSGNTDVEGIDTTNACYGGTAALFNAVNWVESSSWDGRYAVVVAGDIAVYASGSARPTGGAGAVAMLVGPNAPLAFERGLRGTHMQHAYDFYKPDLMSEYPVVDGKLSIECYLSALDRCYAVYRNKIHAQWQRGGSKVIHRMILQHLQGSRLSYLYSTTAIQSASHRHLTHHNSTQDNSSNGSNTAQSAKIRHG
;
A
#
# COMPACT_ATOMS: atom_id res chain seq x y z
N MET A 1 -20.53 32.66 -13.25
CA MET A 1 -21.30 32.02 -12.16
C MET A 1 -22.45 31.22 -12.75
N PRO A 2 -22.25 29.94 -13.13
CA PRO A 2 -23.34 29.10 -13.58
C PRO A 2 -23.89 28.25 -12.40
N GLY A 3 -25.07 28.64 -11.95
CA GLY A 3 -26.16 27.75 -11.50
C GLY A 3 -25.89 26.78 -10.34
N SER A 4 -26.05 27.26 -9.10
CA SER A 4 -26.31 26.38 -7.97
C SER A 4 -27.68 25.69 -8.14
N ALA A 5 -27.68 24.36 -8.11
CA ALA A 5 -28.90 23.57 -8.02
C ALA A 5 -29.65 23.90 -6.71
N PRO A 6 -30.99 23.93 -6.71
CA PRO A 6 -31.77 24.27 -5.53
C PRO A 6 -31.55 23.23 -4.42
N ILE A 7 -31.31 23.70 -3.19
CA ILE A 7 -31.17 22.88 -1.99
C ILE A 7 -32.55 22.30 -1.65
N SER A 8 -32.92 21.19 -2.28
CA SER A 8 -33.92 20.26 -1.77
C SER A 8 -33.22 19.30 -0.81
N GLY A 9 -33.68 19.25 0.43
CA GLY A 9 -33.02 18.59 1.56
C GLY A 9 -32.46 17.19 1.26
N LEU A 10 -31.22 16.98 1.71
CA LEU A 10 -30.49 15.70 1.80
C LEU A 10 -31.08 14.60 0.90
N GLY A 11 -30.74 14.67 -0.39
CA GLY A 11 -30.96 13.55 -1.30
C GLY A 11 -30.31 12.27 -0.77
N PRO A 12 -30.71 11.08 -1.27
CA PRO A 12 -30.06 9.83 -0.89
C PRO A 12 -28.56 9.91 -1.19
N TRP A 13 -27.74 9.28 -0.34
CA TRP A 13 -26.29 9.14 -0.53
C TRP A 13 -25.99 8.72 -1.98
N PRO A 14 -24.93 9.28 -2.63
CA PRO A 14 -24.59 8.94 -4.01
C PRO A 14 -24.48 7.43 -4.16
N LYS A 15 -25.00 6.87 -5.23
CA LYS A 15 -25.08 5.40 -5.36
C LYS A 15 -23.71 4.81 -5.69
N ASP A 16 -23.40 3.64 -5.11
CA ASP A 16 -22.25 2.80 -5.47
C ASP A 16 -20.92 3.58 -5.56
N VAL A 17 -20.58 4.34 -4.51
CA VAL A 17 -19.34 5.13 -4.45
C VAL A 17 -18.13 4.20 -4.34
N GLY A 18 -17.13 4.41 -5.18
CA GLY A 18 -15.87 3.68 -5.12
C GLY A 18 -14.91 4.00 -6.26
N ILE A 19 -14.04 3.04 -6.59
CA ILE A 19 -12.97 3.23 -7.56
C ILE A 19 -13.53 3.05 -8.98
N ILE A 20 -13.42 4.11 -9.79
CA ILE A 20 -13.84 4.16 -11.19
C ILE A 20 -12.71 3.71 -12.12
N ALA A 21 -11.50 4.21 -11.87
CA ALA A 21 -10.31 3.91 -12.65
C ALA A 21 -9.07 3.87 -11.75
N LEU A 22 -8.06 3.12 -12.17
CA LEU A 22 -6.79 2.96 -11.46
C LEU A 22 -5.65 3.00 -12.47
N GLU A 23 -4.60 3.74 -12.16
CA GLU A 23 -3.37 3.81 -12.94
C GLU A 23 -2.16 3.50 -12.05
N LEU A 24 -1.26 2.64 -12.54
CA LEU A 24 -0.04 2.24 -11.83
C LEU A 24 1.18 2.77 -12.58
N TYR A 25 2.11 3.35 -11.84
CA TYR A 25 3.45 3.68 -12.30
C TYR A 25 4.50 2.96 -11.44
N LEU A 26 5.44 2.31 -12.10
CA LEU A 26 6.62 1.69 -11.51
C LEU A 26 7.87 2.23 -12.23
N PRO A 27 9.00 2.43 -11.55
CA PRO A 27 10.26 2.75 -12.20
C PRO A 27 10.64 1.72 -13.26
N SER A 28 11.36 2.17 -14.28
CA SER A 28 11.74 1.30 -15.41
C SER A 28 12.91 0.35 -15.12
N GLN A 29 13.65 0.60 -14.04
CA GLN A 29 14.81 -0.18 -13.62
C GLN A 29 14.47 -1.11 -12.47
N TYR A 30 15.09 -2.29 -12.48
CA TYR A 30 15.00 -3.27 -11.40
C TYR A 30 16.32 -4.00 -11.22
N VAL A 31 16.52 -4.58 -10.04
CA VAL A 31 17.56 -5.57 -9.79
C VAL A 31 16.93 -6.97 -9.69
N ASP A 32 17.54 -7.97 -10.34
CA ASP A 32 17.11 -9.36 -10.23
C ASP A 32 17.53 -9.92 -8.86
N GLN A 33 16.60 -10.57 -8.16
CA GLN A 33 16.87 -11.06 -6.82
C GLN A 33 17.88 -12.20 -6.80
N THR A 34 17.99 -12.97 -7.88
CA THR A 34 19.02 -14.01 -8.03
C THR A 34 20.42 -13.41 -8.13
N GLU A 35 20.54 -12.28 -8.84
CA GLU A 35 21.80 -11.54 -8.94
C GLU A 35 22.14 -10.86 -7.60
N LEU A 36 21.13 -10.31 -6.91
CA LEU A 36 21.31 -9.72 -5.59
C LEU A 36 21.72 -10.75 -4.53
N GLU A 37 21.22 -11.99 -4.61
CA GLU A 37 21.67 -13.10 -3.74
C GLU A 37 23.17 -13.37 -3.91
N GLN A 38 23.66 -13.35 -5.15
CA GLN A 38 25.08 -13.56 -5.46
C GLN A 38 25.94 -12.42 -4.94
N GLU A 39 25.53 -11.18 -5.17
CA GLU A 39 26.23 -9.98 -4.70
C GLU A 39 26.31 -9.91 -3.17
N ASP A 40 25.20 -10.20 -2.48
CA ASP A 40 25.16 -10.21 -1.02
C ASP A 40 25.86 -11.44 -0.39
N GLY A 41 26.32 -12.40 -1.19
CA GLY A 41 26.98 -13.62 -0.73
C GLY A 41 26.09 -14.52 0.12
N VAL A 42 24.78 -14.53 -0.16
CA VAL A 42 23.80 -15.35 0.56
C VAL A 42 23.51 -16.66 -0.17
N ALA A 43 22.92 -17.63 0.54
CA ALA A 43 22.54 -18.89 -0.07
C ALA A 43 21.51 -18.69 -1.20
N PRO A 44 21.63 -19.40 -2.33
CA PRO A 44 20.63 -19.37 -3.40
C PRO A 44 19.23 -19.69 -2.85
N GLY A 45 18.24 -18.92 -3.29
CA GLY A 45 16.87 -19.07 -2.84
C GLY A 45 16.51 -18.28 -1.59
N LYS A 46 17.46 -17.61 -0.92
CA LYS A 46 17.15 -16.81 0.28
C LYS A 46 16.12 -15.71 -0.02
N TYR A 47 16.24 -15.04 -1.16
CA TYR A 47 15.35 -13.96 -1.58
C TYR A 47 14.25 -14.49 -2.51
N THR A 48 14.61 -15.27 -3.53
CA THR A 48 13.64 -15.78 -4.52
C THR A 48 12.65 -16.79 -3.92
N VAL A 49 13.08 -17.65 -2.99
CA VAL A 49 12.20 -18.63 -2.32
C VAL A 49 11.82 -18.17 -0.91
N GLY A 50 12.79 -17.70 -0.12
CA GLY A 50 12.56 -17.28 1.26
C GLY A 50 11.69 -16.03 1.36
N LEU A 51 11.99 -15.00 0.56
CA LEU A 51 11.17 -13.79 0.45
C LEU A 51 10.13 -13.86 -0.66
N GLY A 52 10.18 -14.86 -1.55
CA GLY A 52 9.24 -14.97 -2.67
C GLY A 52 9.34 -13.79 -3.65
N GLN A 53 10.50 -13.15 -3.75
CA GLN A 53 10.72 -11.95 -4.57
C GLN A 53 11.58 -12.30 -5.78
N ASP A 54 11.11 -11.97 -6.98
CA ASP A 54 11.87 -12.19 -8.23
C ASP A 54 12.70 -10.96 -8.62
N ARG A 55 12.13 -9.76 -8.49
CA ARG A 55 12.73 -8.49 -8.94
C ARG A 55 12.35 -7.37 -8.01
N MET A 56 13.27 -6.44 -7.80
CA MET A 56 13.04 -5.24 -6.98
C MET A 56 13.24 -3.98 -7.82
N GLY A 57 12.14 -3.27 -8.09
CA GLY A 57 12.18 -1.98 -8.78
C GLY A 57 12.76 -0.89 -7.87
N PHE A 58 13.54 0.03 -8.44
CA PHE A 58 14.14 1.14 -7.68
C PHE A 58 14.18 2.41 -8.52
N CYS A 59 14.19 3.56 -7.85
CA CYS A 59 14.34 4.86 -8.51
C CYS A 59 15.82 5.16 -8.78
N SER A 60 16.11 5.68 -9.97
CA SER A 60 17.38 6.37 -10.24
C SER A 60 17.38 7.79 -9.65
N ASP A 61 18.45 8.56 -9.87
CA ASP A 61 18.53 9.98 -9.49
C ASP A 61 17.54 10.90 -10.24
N ARG A 62 16.78 10.36 -11.20
CA ARG A 62 15.77 11.06 -12.00
C ARG A 62 14.35 10.88 -11.52
N GLU A 63 14.11 10.00 -10.54
CA GLU A 63 12.77 9.67 -10.06
C GLU A 63 12.70 9.85 -8.54
N ASP A 64 11.74 10.67 -8.09
CA ASP A 64 11.39 10.87 -6.69
C ASP A 64 9.87 10.69 -6.47
N ILE A 65 9.42 10.75 -5.21
CA ILE A 65 8.00 10.58 -4.86
C ILE A 65 7.08 11.55 -5.62
N ASN A 66 7.52 12.78 -5.90
CA ASN A 66 6.74 13.75 -6.65
C ASN A 66 6.57 13.30 -8.09
N SER A 67 7.66 12.91 -8.77
CA SER A 67 7.66 12.47 -10.15
C SER A 67 6.86 11.19 -10.35
N LEU A 68 6.92 10.24 -9.41
CA LEU A 68 6.09 9.02 -9.43
C LEU A 68 4.61 9.40 -9.39
N CYS A 69 4.22 10.25 -8.44
CA CYS A 69 2.84 10.69 -8.26
C CYS A 69 2.33 11.55 -9.45
N LEU A 70 3.13 12.49 -9.94
CA LEU A 70 2.82 13.31 -11.13
C LEU A 70 2.56 12.42 -12.34
N THR A 71 3.44 11.44 -12.58
CA THR A 71 3.34 10.51 -13.72
C THR A 71 2.09 9.65 -13.62
N ALA A 72 1.79 9.10 -12.43
CA ALA A 72 0.59 8.28 -12.23
C ALA A 72 -0.70 9.08 -12.44
N VAL A 73 -0.79 10.29 -11.89
CA VAL A 73 -1.97 11.16 -12.05
C VAL A 73 -2.14 11.59 -13.50
N GLN A 74 -1.07 12.06 -14.16
CA GLN A 74 -1.14 12.46 -15.56
C GLN A 74 -1.64 11.32 -16.45
N LYS A 75 -1.07 10.12 -16.31
CA LYS A 75 -1.50 8.93 -17.07
C LYS A 75 -2.96 8.55 -16.78
N LEU A 76 -3.40 8.65 -15.52
CA LEU A 76 -4.81 8.40 -15.15
C LEU A 76 -5.74 9.35 -15.90
N MET A 77 -5.44 10.66 -15.90
CA MET A 77 -6.27 11.68 -16.53
C MET A 77 -6.30 11.51 -18.05
N GLU A 78 -5.14 11.33 -18.68
CA GLU A 78 -5.00 11.17 -20.14
C GLU A 78 -5.71 9.91 -20.64
N ARG A 79 -5.48 8.74 -20.01
CA ARG A 79 -6.08 7.47 -20.44
C ARG A 79 -7.60 7.44 -20.33
N ASN A 80 -8.16 8.22 -19.41
CA ASN A 80 -9.60 8.31 -19.20
C ASN A 80 -10.22 9.55 -19.88
N GLY A 81 -9.45 10.35 -20.60
CA GLY A 81 -9.93 11.55 -21.29
C GLY A 81 -10.56 12.59 -20.36
N LEU A 82 -10.04 12.73 -19.14
CA LEU A 82 -10.60 13.58 -18.09
C LEU A 82 -10.00 14.99 -18.14
N SER A 83 -10.84 16.01 -17.97
CA SER A 83 -10.36 17.37 -17.68
C SER A 83 -9.95 17.48 -16.21
N TYR A 84 -8.88 18.21 -15.92
CA TYR A 84 -8.49 18.57 -14.55
C TYR A 84 -9.57 19.36 -13.80
N ASP A 85 -10.49 20.04 -14.50
CA ASP A 85 -11.64 20.73 -13.90
C ASP A 85 -12.67 19.77 -13.27
N SER A 86 -12.63 18.49 -13.66
CA SER A 86 -13.56 17.46 -13.18
C SER A 86 -13.19 16.89 -11.80
N VAL A 87 -12.11 17.35 -11.19
CA VAL A 87 -11.61 16.87 -9.89
C VAL A 87 -11.81 17.95 -8.82
N GLY A 88 -12.50 17.58 -7.73
CA GLY A 88 -12.79 18.46 -6.59
C GLY A 88 -12.02 18.09 -5.32
N ARG A 89 -11.41 16.90 -5.29
CA ARG A 89 -10.51 16.48 -4.20
C ARG A 89 -9.31 15.73 -4.77
N LEU A 90 -8.13 16.04 -4.26
CA LEU A 90 -6.88 15.31 -4.53
C LEU A 90 -6.17 15.08 -3.20
N GLU A 91 -5.93 13.82 -2.85
CA GLU A 91 -5.28 13.42 -1.59
C GLU A 91 -4.18 12.38 -1.83
N VAL A 92 -3.04 12.54 -1.15
CA VAL A 92 -1.87 11.67 -1.31
C VAL A 92 -1.64 10.87 -0.02
N GLY A 93 -1.50 9.56 -0.14
CA GLY A 93 -1.00 8.70 0.91
C GLY A 93 0.45 8.32 0.64
N THR A 94 1.35 8.70 1.54
CA THR A 94 2.79 8.38 1.42
C THR A 94 3.45 8.34 2.78
N GLU A 95 4.51 7.54 2.90
CA GLU A 95 5.49 7.57 3.99
C GLU A 95 6.90 8.00 3.54
N THR A 96 7.01 8.48 2.29
CA THR A 96 8.25 8.99 1.69
C THR A 96 8.29 10.51 1.82
N ILE A 97 8.81 10.98 2.97
CA ILE A 97 8.80 12.40 3.34
C ILE A 97 10.04 13.11 2.80
N ILE A 98 9.84 14.02 1.84
CA ILE A 98 10.90 14.88 1.28
C ILE A 98 10.87 16.31 1.81
N ASP A 99 9.74 16.73 2.39
CA ASP A 99 9.56 18.01 3.07
C ASP A 99 8.65 17.81 4.29
N LYS A 100 8.98 18.48 5.41
CA LYS A 100 8.27 18.30 6.69
C LYS A 100 6.99 19.12 6.83
N SER A 101 6.68 19.95 5.84
CA SER A 101 5.54 20.88 5.85
C SER A 101 4.83 20.90 4.50
N LYS A 102 5.58 21.03 3.40
CA LYS A 102 5.03 21.06 2.05
C LYS A 102 4.64 19.65 1.59
N SER A 103 3.36 19.46 1.36
CA SER A 103 2.80 18.18 0.90
C SER A 103 3.09 17.89 -0.57
N VAL A 104 3.22 16.61 -0.91
CA VAL A 104 3.26 16.10 -2.29
C VAL A 104 2.02 16.56 -3.04
N LYS A 105 0.84 16.57 -2.41
CA LYS A 105 -0.39 17.13 -3.00
C LYS A 105 -0.17 18.52 -3.61
N THR A 106 0.55 19.41 -2.93
CA THR A 106 0.76 20.77 -3.45
C THR A 106 1.70 20.80 -4.65
N VAL A 107 2.57 19.80 -4.81
CA VAL A 107 3.39 19.63 -6.02
C VAL A 107 2.51 19.16 -7.19
N LEU A 108 1.57 18.25 -6.93
CA LEU A 108 0.63 17.74 -7.95
C LEU A 108 -0.32 18.81 -8.51
N MET A 109 -0.56 19.89 -7.76
CA MET A 109 -1.38 21.01 -8.23
C MET A 109 -0.80 21.70 -9.48
N GLN A 110 0.49 21.51 -9.81
CA GLN A 110 1.06 21.97 -11.09
C GLN A 110 0.30 21.41 -12.31
N LEU A 111 -0.22 20.17 -12.23
CA LEU A 111 -1.01 19.57 -13.31
C LEU A 111 -2.35 20.27 -13.55
N PHE A 112 -2.80 21.09 -12.59
CA PHE A 112 -4.10 21.77 -12.61
C PHE A 112 -3.98 23.25 -13.02
N GLU A 113 -2.75 23.78 -13.14
CA GLU A 113 -2.51 25.21 -13.38
C GLU A 113 -3.12 25.68 -14.72
N ASP A 114 -2.93 24.90 -15.78
CA ASP A 114 -3.41 25.24 -17.13
C ASP A 114 -4.95 25.27 -17.22
N SER A 115 -5.63 24.43 -16.42
CA SER A 115 -7.11 24.44 -16.37
C SER A 115 -7.65 25.56 -15.47
N GLY A 116 -6.80 26.12 -14.60
CA GLY A 116 -7.18 27.11 -13.60
C GLY A 116 -7.94 26.53 -12.40
N ASN A 117 -8.08 25.19 -12.31
CA ASN A 117 -8.79 24.54 -11.21
C ASN A 117 -7.94 24.50 -9.93
N THR A 118 -8.09 25.52 -9.10
CA THR A 118 -7.36 25.65 -7.82
C THR A 118 -8.22 25.30 -6.59
N ASP A 119 -9.54 25.17 -6.76
CA ASP A 119 -10.47 24.79 -5.71
C ASP A 119 -10.57 23.26 -5.63
N VAL A 120 -9.53 22.64 -5.06
CA VAL A 120 -9.37 21.18 -4.95
C VAL A 120 -8.95 20.80 -3.53
N GLU A 121 -9.87 20.18 -2.77
CA GLU A 121 -9.64 19.74 -1.39
C GLU A 121 -8.56 18.64 -1.27
N GLY A 122 -8.14 18.34 -0.04
CA GLY A 122 -7.19 17.26 0.28
C GLY A 122 -5.74 17.72 0.44
N ILE A 123 -4.93 16.89 1.10
CA ILE A 123 -3.51 17.10 1.42
C ILE A 123 -2.78 15.75 1.42
N ASP A 124 -1.67 15.62 2.14
CA ASP A 124 -1.04 14.32 2.39
C ASP A 124 -1.57 13.70 3.68
N THR A 125 -1.65 12.37 3.73
CA THR A 125 -1.99 11.60 4.92
C THR A 125 -0.99 10.45 5.11
N THR A 126 -0.50 10.28 6.34
CA THR A 126 0.64 9.41 6.60
C THR A 126 0.41 8.58 7.86
N ASN A 127 0.57 7.26 7.72
CA ASN A 127 0.89 6.34 8.79
C ASN A 127 1.49 5.07 8.17
N ALA A 128 2.80 5.10 7.86
CA ALA A 128 3.48 4.04 7.10
C ALA A 128 2.69 3.66 5.83
N CYS A 129 2.71 2.38 5.44
CA CYS A 129 1.95 1.83 4.30
C CYS A 129 0.42 2.06 4.33
N TYR A 130 -0.17 2.53 5.44
CA TYR A 130 -1.61 2.74 5.57
C TYR A 130 -2.10 4.06 4.93
N GLY A 131 -1.21 5.01 4.66
CA GLY A 131 -1.56 6.35 4.16
C GLY A 131 -2.48 6.32 2.93
N GLY A 132 -2.18 5.49 1.93
CA GLY A 132 -3.02 5.36 0.73
C GLY A 132 -4.45 4.90 1.02
N THR A 133 -4.62 3.99 1.98
CA THR A 133 -5.95 3.51 2.42
C THR A 133 -6.70 4.60 3.18
N ALA A 134 -6.02 5.38 4.04
CA ALA A 134 -6.61 6.51 4.72
C ALA A 134 -7.13 7.57 3.72
N ALA A 135 -6.31 7.93 2.73
CA ALA A 135 -6.70 8.86 1.67
C ALA A 135 -7.91 8.36 0.87
N LEU A 136 -7.93 7.07 0.57
CA LEU A 136 -9.06 6.44 -0.12
C LEU A 136 -10.35 6.50 0.69
N PHE A 137 -10.30 6.24 2.01
CA PHE A 137 -11.47 6.41 2.86
C PHE A 137 -11.91 7.86 2.97
N ASN A 138 -10.98 8.80 3.07
CA ASN A 138 -11.30 10.22 3.09
C ASN A 138 -12.00 10.67 1.80
N ALA A 139 -11.52 10.22 0.65
CA ALA A 139 -12.14 10.47 -0.65
C ALA A 139 -13.56 9.89 -0.75
N VAL A 140 -13.76 8.62 -0.37
CA VAL A 140 -15.10 8.00 -0.36
C VAL A 140 -16.03 8.77 0.56
N ASN A 141 -15.58 9.10 1.78
CA ASN A 141 -16.39 9.85 2.74
C ASN A 141 -16.71 11.27 2.23
N TRP A 142 -15.80 11.93 1.53
CA TRP A 142 -16.00 13.25 0.93
C TRP A 142 -17.07 13.20 -0.18
N VAL A 143 -16.98 12.25 -1.11
CA VAL A 143 -18.00 12.02 -2.15
C VAL A 143 -19.38 11.78 -1.53
N GLU A 144 -19.39 11.09 -0.39
CA GLU A 144 -20.60 10.76 0.36
C GLU A 144 -21.11 11.89 1.28
N SER A 145 -20.38 13.00 1.39
CA SER A 145 -20.68 14.08 2.34
C SER A 145 -21.61 15.15 1.77
N SER A 146 -22.14 16.01 2.66
CA SER A 146 -22.86 17.23 2.26
C SER A 146 -21.98 18.28 1.57
N SER A 147 -20.65 18.14 1.65
CA SER A 147 -19.69 19.05 1.01
C SER A 147 -19.31 18.59 -0.40
N TRP A 148 -19.81 17.44 -0.86
CA TRP A 148 -19.54 16.99 -2.22
C TRP A 148 -20.14 17.95 -3.24
N ASP A 149 -19.30 18.36 -4.20
CA ASP A 149 -19.63 19.34 -5.23
C ASP A 149 -19.97 18.72 -6.59
N GLY A 150 -20.07 17.38 -6.65
CA GLY A 150 -20.35 16.63 -7.87
C GLY A 150 -19.11 16.21 -8.68
N ARG A 151 -17.91 16.69 -8.33
CA ARG A 151 -16.65 16.34 -9.01
C ARG A 151 -16.05 15.04 -8.47
N TYR A 152 -15.08 14.48 -9.19
CA TYR A 152 -14.35 13.30 -8.77
C TYR A 152 -13.37 13.62 -7.64
N ALA A 153 -13.07 12.59 -6.84
CA ALA A 153 -11.89 12.59 -5.99
C ALA A 153 -10.77 11.78 -6.68
N VAL A 154 -9.54 12.25 -6.59
CA VAL A 154 -8.34 11.52 -7.00
C VAL A 154 -7.52 11.20 -5.75
N VAL A 155 -7.12 9.94 -5.62
CA VAL A 155 -6.29 9.46 -4.53
C VAL A 155 -5.00 8.93 -5.12
N VAL A 156 -3.85 9.32 -4.55
CA VAL A 156 -2.55 8.82 -4.98
C VAL A 156 -1.88 8.13 -3.82
N ALA A 157 -1.53 6.86 -3.96
CA ALA A 157 -0.69 6.14 -3.01
C ALA A 157 0.69 5.94 -3.65
N GLY A 158 1.74 6.50 -3.10
CA GLY A 158 3.08 6.39 -3.69
C GLY A 158 4.17 6.36 -2.64
N ASP A 159 5.20 5.57 -2.89
CA ASP A 159 6.32 5.41 -1.96
C ASP A 159 7.60 4.96 -2.65
N ILE A 160 8.72 5.28 -2.01
CA ILE A 160 10.07 4.78 -2.29
C ILE A 160 10.56 4.09 -1.00
N ALA A 161 10.51 2.76 -1.00
CA ALA A 161 10.96 1.92 0.11
C ALA A 161 12.44 1.58 -0.06
N VAL A 162 13.29 2.28 0.69
CA VAL A 162 14.74 2.09 0.73
C VAL A 162 15.21 1.68 2.13
N TYR A 163 16.21 0.81 2.17
CA TYR A 163 16.73 0.22 3.39
C TYR A 163 18.27 0.21 3.40
N ALA A 164 18.84 0.33 4.60
CA ALA A 164 20.27 0.20 4.81
C ALA A 164 20.79 -1.19 4.38
N SER A 165 22.11 -1.33 4.26
CA SER A 165 22.75 -2.64 4.07
C SER A 165 22.25 -3.64 5.12
N GLY A 166 21.88 -4.84 4.70
CA GLY A 166 21.38 -5.89 5.58
C GLY A 166 20.16 -6.60 5.02
N SER A 167 19.53 -7.43 5.85
CA SER A 167 18.47 -8.35 5.44
C SER A 167 17.17 -7.68 4.95
N ALA A 168 16.98 -6.38 5.21
CA ALA A 168 15.82 -5.62 4.75
C ALA A 168 16.03 -4.97 3.38
N ARG A 169 17.27 -4.81 2.89
CA ARG A 169 17.54 -4.25 1.56
C ARG A 169 16.76 -4.94 0.43
N PRO A 170 16.68 -6.29 0.37
CA PRO A 170 15.98 -6.98 -0.71
C PRO A 170 14.45 -6.82 -0.66
N THR A 171 13.89 -6.18 0.36
CA THR A 171 12.45 -5.93 0.50
C THR A 171 12.05 -4.48 0.16
N GLY A 172 12.94 -3.75 -0.51
CA GLY A 172 12.66 -2.42 -1.05
C GLY A 172 11.70 -2.45 -2.24
N GLY A 173 11.49 -1.28 -2.82
CA GLY A 173 10.60 -1.10 -3.96
C GLY A 173 10.24 0.36 -4.16
N ALA A 174 9.68 0.69 -5.31
CA ALA A 174 9.12 2.03 -5.54
C ALA A 174 7.96 1.96 -6.53
N GLY A 175 6.99 2.85 -6.36
CA GLY A 175 5.84 2.95 -7.25
C GLY A 175 4.80 3.95 -6.77
N ALA A 176 3.86 4.26 -7.67
CA ALA A 176 2.68 5.07 -7.35
C ALA A 176 1.44 4.53 -8.04
N VAL A 177 0.31 4.57 -7.33
CA VAL A 177 -1.01 4.21 -7.82
C VAL A 177 -1.93 5.41 -7.68
N ALA A 178 -2.52 5.86 -8.79
CA ALA A 178 -3.56 6.88 -8.80
C ALA A 178 -4.93 6.21 -8.99
N MET A 179 -5.91 6.60 -8.18
CA MET A 179 -7.27 6.05 -8.17
C MET A 179 -8.28 7.18 -8.34
N LEU A 180 -9.16 7.05 -9.33
CA LEU A 180 -10.31 7.93 -9.51
C LEU A 180 -11.49 7.40 -8.70
N VAL A 181 -12.09 8.24 -7.85
CA VAL A 181 -13.17 7.88 -6.93
C VAL A 181 -14.41 8.71 -7.22
N GLY A 182 -15.57 8.05 -7.31
CA GLY A 182 -16.86 8.69 -7.55
C GLY A 182 -18.04 7.70 -7.46
N PRO A 183 -19.28 8.17 -7.75
CA PRO A 183 -20.47 7.32 -7.74
C PRO A 183 -20.53 6.38 -8.94
N ASN A 184 -21.40 5.36 -8.85
CA ASN A 184 -21.63 4.34 -9.89
C ASN A 184 -20.34 3.60 -10.31
N ALA A 185 -19.44 3.40 -9.34
CA ALA A 185 -18.15 2.78 -9.57
C ALA A 185 -18.30 1.26 -9.85
N PRO A 186 -17.49 0.70 -10.78
CA PRO A 186 -17.41 -0.75 -10.98
C PRO A 186 -16.85 -1.46 -9.74
N LEU A 187 -16.02 -0.78 -8.95
CA LEU A 187 -15.49 -1.25 -7.67
C LEU A 187 -16.05 -0.40 -6.53
N ALA A 188 -17.33 -0.62 -6.21
CA ALA A 188 -18.05 0.10 -5.17
C ALA A 188 -17.68 -0.39 -3.75
N PHE A 189 -17.62 0.54 -2.78
CA PHE A 189 -17.41 0.19 -1.38
C PHE A 189 -18.69 -0.33 -0.72
N GLU A 190 -18.55 -1.42 0.03
CA GLU A 190 -19.63 -1.91 0.89
C GLU A 190 -19.76 -1.04 2.14
N ARG A 191 -20.81 -0.23 2.18
CA ARG A 191 -21.08 0.68 3.30
C ARG A 191 -21.22 -0.06 4.62
N GLY A 192 -20.52 0.45 5.63
CA GLY A 192 -20.55 -0.09 6.98
C GLY A 192 -19.72 -1.36 7.20
N LEU A 193 -19.06 -1.91 6.18
CA LEU A 193 -18.28 -3.15 6.26
C LEU A 193 -16.76 -2.90 6.31
N ARG A 194 -16.30 -1.98 7.17
CA ARG A 194 -14.87 -1.72 7.41
C ARG A 194 -14.42 -2.33 8.74
N GLY A 195 -13.45 -3.23 8.73
CA GLY A 195 -12.75 -3.71 9.93
C GLY A 195 -11.45 -2.95 10.14
N THR A 196 -11.30 -2.25 11.27
CA THR A 196 -10.13 -1.40 11.54
C THR A 196 -9.54 -1.77 12.89
N HIS A 197 -8.21 -1.88 12.94
CA HIS A 197 -7.41 -2.03 14.15
C HIS A 197 -6.27 -1.03 14.12
N MET A 198 -6.10 -0.25 15.19
CA MET A 198 -4.97 0.67 15.37
C MET A 198 -4.40 0.44 16.76
N GLN A 199 -3.09 0.40 16.87
CA GLN A 199 -2.39 0.11 18.11
C GLN A 199 -1.06 0.86 18.12
N HIS A 200 -0.68 1.37 19.29
CA HIS A 200 0.68 1.88 19.50
C HIS A 200 1.68 0.70 19.50
N ALA A 201 2.63 0.72 18.58
CA ALA A 201 3.72 -0.24 18.46
C ALA A 201 4.98 0.46 17.93
N TYR A 202 6.15 -0.12 18.24
CA TYR A 202 7.46 0.28 17.71
C TYR A 202 8.05 -0.88 16.90
N ASP A 203 7.26 -1.41 15.98
CA ASP A 203 7.63 -2.51 15.09
C ASP A 203 8.41 -2.02 13.87
N PHE A 204 7.92 -0.95 13.23
CA PHE A 204 8.56 -0.28 12.10
C PHE A 204 8.33 1.23 12.19
N TYR A 205 9.39 2.03 12.23
CA TYR A 205 9.27 3.49 12.35
C TYR A 205 10.53 4.22 11.84
N LYS A 206 10.40 5.50 11.46
CA LYS A 206 11.49 6.35 10.94
C LYS A 206 11.78 7.50 11.91
N PRO A 207 12.50 7.26 13.02
CA PRO A 207 12.73 8.29 14.04
C PRO A 207 13.87 9.26 13.67
N ASP A 208 14.80 8.83 12.80
CA ASP A 208 15.93 9.63 12.36
C ASP A 208 15.55 10.46 11.13
N LEU A 209 15.44 11.77 11.30
CA LEU A 209 15.06 12.69 10.22
C LEU A 209 16.20 12.97 9.23
N MET A 210 17.42 12.49 9.50
CA MET A 210 18.59 12.64 8.63
C MET A 210 18.83 11.40 7.76
N SER A 211 18.04 10.34 7.94
CA SER A 211 18.18 9.06 7.25
C SER A 211 16.84 8.64 6.65
N GLU A 212 16.87 8.11 5.43
CA GLU A 212 15.68 7.53 4.79
C GLU A 212 15.33 6.15 5.36
N TYR A 213 16.29 5.51 6.04
CA TYR A 213 16.17 4.13 6.51
C TYR A 213 15.36 4.02 7.80
N PRO A 214 14.43 3.05 7.89
CA PRO A 214 13.64 2.82 9.09
C PRO A 214 14.44 2.08 10.17
N VAL A 215 13.99 2.22 11.42
CA VAL A 215 14.27 1.29 12.52
C VAL A 215 13.22 0.19 12.45
N VAL A 216 13.67 -1.07 12.45
CA VAL A 216 12.80 -2.24 12.25
C VAL A 216 13.09 -3.30 13.32
N ASP A 217 12.05 -3.68 14.07
CA ASP A 217 12.00 -4.94 14.80
C ASP A 217 11.20 -5.94 13.95
N GLY A 218 11.92 -6.74 13.16
CA GLY A 218 11.30 -7.64 12.19
C GLY A 218 10.41 -8.71 12.83
N LYS A 219 10.76 -9.18 14.03
CA LYS A 219 9.94 -10.17 14.75
C LYS A 219 8.65 -9.52 15.24
N LEU A 220 8.76 -8.36 15.88
CA LEU A 220 7.59 -7.62 16.36
C LEU A 220 6.69 -7.19 15.19
N SER A 221 7.25 -6.79 14.05
CA SER A 221 6.49 -6.44 12.84
C SER A 221 5.60 -7.57 12.35
N ILE A 222 6.10 -8.81 12.33
CA ILE A 222 5.30 -9.98 11.96
C ILE A 222 4.19 -10.23 12.99
N GLU A 223 4.50 -10.14 14.29
CA GLU A 223 3.51 -10.33 15.36
C GLU A 223 2.39 -9.27 15.31
N CYS A 224 2.76 -8.00 15.15
CA CYS A 224 1.84 -6.87 15.02
C CYS A 224 0.95 -7.01 13.78
N TYR A 225 1.53 -7.35 12.63
CA TYR A 225 0.79 -7.54 11.38
C TYR A 225 -0.26 -8.65 11.49
N LEU A 226 0.13 -9.85 11.95
CA LEU A 226 -0.79 -10.98 12.08
C LEU A 226 -1.88 -10.69 13.12
N SER A 227 -1.53 -10.04 14.23
CA SER A 227 -2.51 -9.65 15.25
C SER A 227 -3.50 -8.60 14.73
N ALA A 228 -3.03 -7.63 13.94
CA ALA A 228 -3.89 -6.64 13.31
C ALA A 228 -4.84 -7.28 12.28
N LEU A 229 -4.33 -8.22 11.47
CA LEU A 229 -5.13 -8.96 10.49
C LEU A 229 -6.28 -9.73 11.17
N ASP A 230 -5.98 -10.50 12.23
CA ASP A 230 -6.99 -11.25 12.98
C ASP A 230 -8.09 -10.34 13.53
N ARG A 231 -7.70 -9.19 14.10
CA ARG A 231 -8.64 -8.22 14.69
C ARG A 231 -9.48 -7.51 13.63
N CYS A 232 -8.86 -7.04 12.54
CA CYS A 232 -9.57 -6.46 11.41
C CYS A 232 -10.60 -7.43 10.83
N TYR A 233 -10.22 -8.69 10.64
CA TYR A 233 -11.12 -9.73 10.14
C TYR A 233 -12.27 -10.03 11.11
N ALA A 234 -11.99 -10.15 12.41
CA ALA A 234 -13.02 -10.35 13.42
C ALA A 234 -14.04 -9.20 13.44
N VAL A 235 -13.58 -7.94 13.36
CA VAL A 235 -14.47 -6.77 13.31
C VAL A 235 -15.30 -6.77 12.02
N TYR A 236 -14.68 -7.05 10.87
CA TYR A 236 -15.39 -7.16 9.59
C TYR A 236 -16.50 -8.22 9.66
N ARG A 237 -16.16 -9.42 10.16
CA ARG A 237 -17.12 -10.52 10.38
C ARG A 237 -18.28 -10.11 11.26
N ASN A 238 -18.01 -9.44 12.38
CA ASN A 238 -19.06 -8.99 13.28
C ASN A 238 -20.00 -7.98 12.61
N LYS A 239 -19.47 -7.07 11.78
CA LYS A 239 -20.26 -6.07 11.04
C LYS A 239 -21.14 -6.71 9.97
N ILE A 240 -20.60 -7.63 9.17
CA ILE A 240 -21.39 -8.32 8.15
C ILE A 240 -22.46 -9.23 8.77
N HIS A 241 -22.15 -9.95 9.85
CA HIS A 241 -23.13 -10.72 10.60
C HIS A 241 -24.26 -9.82 11.13
N ALA A 242 -23.93 -8.67 11.72
CA ALA A 242 -24.94 -7.71 12.20
C ALA A 242 -25.80 -7.15 11.06
N GLN A 243 -25.21 -6.88 9.88
CA GLN A 243 -25.95 -6.45 8.70
C GLN A 243 -26.93 -7.53 8.21
N TRP A 244 -26.51 -8.79 8.17
CA TRP A 244 -27.38 -9.91 7.79
C TRP A 244 -28.57 -10.09 8.74
N GLN A 245 -28.36 -9.91 10.06
CA GLN A 245 -29.44 -9.98 11.04
C GLN A 245 -30.46 -8.84 10.87
N ARG A 246 -30.00 -7.64 10.50
CA ARG A 246 -30.89 -6.49 10.23
C ARG A 246 -31.62 -6.59 8.89
N GLY A 247 -31.04 -7.25 7.88
CA GLY A 247 -31.57 -7.33 6.52
C GLY A 247 -32.67 -8.36 6.29
N GLY A 248 -32.89 -9.30 7.22
CA GLY A 248 -33.85 -10.40 7.07
C GLY A 248 -33.52 -11.37 5.91
N SER A 249 -34.31 -12.44 5.77
CA SER A 249 -34.07 -13.59 4.86
C SER A 249 -33.93 -13.23 3.35
N LYS A 250 -34.27 -12.01 2.92
CA LYS A 250 -34.25 -11.58 1.51
C LYS A 250 -32.84 -11.25 0.98
N VAL A 251 -31.88 -10.88 1.84
CA VAL A 251 -30.50 -10.56 1.41
C VAL A 251 -29.67 -11.83 1.16
N ILE A 252 -29.98 -12.90 1.89
CA ILE A 252 -29.28 -14.20 1.80
C ILE A 252 -29.38 -14.79 0.39
N HIS A 253 -30.53 -14.62 -0.29
CA HIS A 253 -30.73 -15.18 -1.63
C HIS A 253 -29.90 -14.48 -2.72
N ARG A 254 -29.69 -13.15 -2.63
CA ARG A 254 -28.95 -12.39 -3.65
C ARG A 254 -27.44 -12.62 -3.55
N MET A 255 -26.91 -12.83 -2.34
CA MET A 255 -25.49 -13.10 -2.10
C MET A 255 -25.08 -14.54 -2.36
N ILE A 256 -25.92 -15.54 -2.04
CA ILE A 256 -25.64 -16.95 -2.41
C ILE A 256 -25.53 -17.09 -3.94
N LEU A 257 -26.35 -16.37 -4.71
CA LEU A 257 -26.25 -16.36 -6.18
C LEU A 257 -24.96 -15.69 -6.69
N GLN A 258 -24.47 -14.62 -6.06
CA GLN A 258 -23.19 -14.01 -6.41
C GLN A 258 -21.98 -14.87 -5.99
N HIS A 259 -22.04 -15.57 -4.87
CA HIS A 259 -20.99 -16.52 -4.46
C HIS A 259 -20.95 -17.77 -5.36
N LEU A 260 -22.10 -18.27 -5.80
CA LEU A 260 -22.20 -19.40 -6.75
C LEU A 260 -21.79 -19.02 -8.18
N GLN A 261 -21.98 -17.77 -8.60
CA GLN A 261 -21.45 -17.26 -9.88
C GLN A 261 -19.97 -16.86 -9.79
N GLY A 262 -19.49 -16.45 -8.60
CA GLY A 262 -18.08 -16.15 -8.32
C GLY A 262 -17.19 -17.38 -8.10
N SER A 263 -17.74 -18.60 -8.13
CA SER A 263 -17.02 -19.86 -7.92
C SER A 263 -16.02 -20.22 -9.04
N ARG A 264 -15.79 -19.32 -10.01
CA ARG A 264 -14.66 -19.40 -10.95
C ARG A 264 -13.44 -18.55 -10.54
N LEU A 265 -13.49 -17.85 -9.40
CA LEU A 265 -12.39 -17.02 -8.89
C LEU A 265 -11.68 -17.61 -7.67
N SER A 266 -11.72 -18.93 -7.48
CA SER A 266 -11.01 -19.65 -6.41
C SER A 266 -9.49 -19.81 -6.63
N TYR A 267 -8.88 -19.04 -7.54
CA TYR A 267 -7.44 -19.15 -7.87
C TYR A 267 -6.54 -18.03 -7.32
N LEU A 268 -7.06 -17.04 -6.60
CA LEU A 268 -6.24 -15.92 -6.06
C LEU A 268 -5.93 -15.99 -4.55
N TYR A 269 -6.36 -17.06 -3.85
CA TYR A 269 -6.06 -17.23 -2.42
C TYR A 269 -4.74 -17.96 -2.11
N SER A 270 -3.87 -18.20 -3.11
CA SER A 270 -2.67 -19.03 -2.93
C SER A 270 -1.32 -18.30 -2.88
N THR A 271 -1.25 -16.98 -3.03
CA THR A 271 0.06 -16.28 -3.12
C THR A 271 0.47 -15.45 -1.90
N THR A 272 -0.42 -15.17 -0.96
CA THR A 272 -0.08 -14.39 0.26
C THR A 272 0.03 -15.24 1.54
N ALA A 273 -0.22 -16.55 1.47
CA ALA A 273 -0.20 -17.46 2.63
C ALA A 273 0.96 -18.48 2.62
N ILE A 274 1.84 -18.47 1.61
CA ILE A 274 2.96 -19.43 1.51
C ILE A 274 4.20 -18.98 2.31
N GLN A 275 4.32 -17.69 2.67
CA GLN A 275 5.50 -17.22 3.42
C GLN A 275 5.48 -17.50 4.94
N SER A 276 4.33 -17.82 5.54
CA SER A 276 4.27 -18.11 6.98
C SER A 276 4.40 -19.61 7.32
N ALA A 277 4.32 -20.49 6.33
CA ALA A 277 4.39 -21.95 6.53
C ALA A 277 5.82 -22.52 6.49
N SER A 278 6.76 -21.88 5.77
CA SER A 278 8.13 -22.39 5.62
C SER A 278 9.01 -22.26 6.86
N HIS A 279 8.60 -21.49 7.87
CA HIS A 279 9.37 -21.34 9.11
C HIS A 279 9.13 -22.45 10.15
N ARG A 280 8.07 -23.27 10.02
CA ARG A 280 7.75 -24.33 11.00
C ARG A 280 8.46 -25.66 10.74
N HIS A 281 9.15 -25.85 9.62
CA HIS A 281 9.83 -27.11 9.30
C HIS A 281 11.36 -27.12 9.49
N LEU A 282 11.97 -25.96 9.74
CA LEU A 282 13.43 -25.88 9.91
C LEU A 282 13.90 -25.81 11.37
N THR A 283 13.00 -25.62 12.33
CA THR A 283 13.35 -25.54 13.76
C THR A 283 13.37 -26.88 14.49
N HIS A 284 12.93 -27.98 13.85
CA HIS A 284 12.85 -29.29 14.52
C HIS A 284 13.98 -30.27 14.22
N HIS A 285 14.98 -29.92 13.38
CA HIS A 285 15.99 -30.90 12.96
C HIS A 285 17.45 -30.64 13.38
N ASN A 286 17.78 -29.53 14.04
CA ASN A 286 19.17 -29.20 14.41
C ASN A 286 19.39 -28.95 15.90
N SER A 287 18.94 -29.86 16.77
CA SER A 287 19.30 -29.83 18.18
C SER A 287 19.57 -31.22 18.73
N THR A 288 20.56 -31.92 18.17
CA THR A 288 21.31 -33.01 18.83
C THR A 288 22.61 -33.23 18.07
N GLN A 289 23.73 -33.34 18.81
CA GLN A 289 25.13 -33.53 18.39
C GLN A 289 25.86 -32.21 18.05
N ASP A 290 27.02 -31.85 18.60
CA ASP A 290 27.97 -32.55 19.45
C ASP A 290 28.78 -31.54 20.27
N ASN A 291 29.19 -31.98 21.47
CA ASN A 291 30.00 -31.22 22.42
C ASN A 291 31.21 -32.10 22.79
N SER A 292 32.36 -31.92 22.13
CA SER A 292 33.68 -32.28 22.68
C SER A 292 34.84 -31.96 21.71
N SER A 293 35.79 -31.16 22.16
CA SER A 293 37.23 -31.47 22.30
C SER A 293 38.17 -30.31 21.95
N ASN A 294 39.08 -30.07 22.90
CA ASN A 294 40.20 -29.14 22.88
C ASN A 294 41.25 -29.46 21.81
N GLY A 295 41.93 -28.44 21.30
CA GLY A 295 43.19 -28.60 20.57
C GLY A 295 43.81 -27.29 20.09
N SER A 296 44.86 -26.86 20.77
CA SER A 296 45.80 -25.78 20.44
C SER A 296 46.40 -25.83 19.03
N ASN A 297 46.56 -24.69 18.34
CA ASN A 297 47.89 -24.15 17.94
C ASN A 297 47.86 -22.87 17.06
N THR A 298 48.73 -21.93 17.46
CA THR A 298 49.60 -21.01 16.68
C THR A 298 49.12 -20.28 15.41
N ALA A 299 49.09 -18.95 15.56
CA ALA A 299 49.52 -17.87 14.65
C ALA A 299 50.03 -18.22 13.24
N GLN A 300 49.45 -17.54 12.23
CA GLN A 300 50.25 -16.85 11.20
C GLN A 300 49.47 -15.74 10.50
N SER A 301 50.12 -14.57 10.41
CA SER A 301 49.69 -13.33 9.79
C SER A 301 49.75 -13.43 8.26
N ALA A 302 48.67 -13.04 7.56
CA ALA A 302 48.64 -12.93 6.10
C ALA A 302 48.65 -11.46 5.67
N LYS A 303 49.71 -11.11 4.92
CA LYS A 303 49.99 -9.79 4.35
C LYS A 303 49.07 -9.48 3.17
N ILE A 304 48.59 -8.24 3.16
CA ILE A 304 48.03 -7.53 2.00
C ILE A 304 49.17 -7.27 1.00
N ARG A 305 48.95 -7.55 -0.29
CA ARG A 305 49.76 -7.05 -1.41
C ARG A 305 48.85 -6.32 -2.39
N HIS A 306 49.18 -5.06 -2.64
CA HIS A 306 48.72 -4.30 -3.80
C HIS A 306 49.54 -4.68 -5.03
N GLY A 307 48.85 -4.82 -6.15
CA GLY A 307 49.34 -4.79 -7.52
C GLY A 307 48.22 -4.23 -8.38
#